data_AF-A0A432HY43-F1
#
_entry.id   AF-A0A432HY43-F1
#
_cell.length_a   1.000
_cell.length_b   1.000
_cell.length_c   1.000
_cell.angle_alpha   90.00
_cell.angle_beta   90.00
_cell.angle_gamma   90.00
#
_symmetry.space_group_name_H-M   'P 1'
#
loop_
_entity.id
_entity.type
_entity.pdbx_description
1 polymer ?
#
loop_
_entity_poly.entity_id
_entity_poly.type
_entity_poly.pdbx_seq_one_letter_code
_entity_poly.pdbx_strand_id
1 'polypeptide(L)'
;MGGNIPKSYGGFGANNYYGQSFIYRTATEGVYVFDLPYPFLSKDSSSNFRHEKSEPHRYPQLGSAVALIDHYRSDEYENAVVPIVLAHKFTAISAGPGGAMIDSLVASALAP
;
A
#
# COMPACT_ATOMS: atom_id res chain seq x y z
N MET A 1 31.28 1.87 -20.23
CA MET A 1 30.21 0.97 -20.72
C MET A 1 28.87 1.61 -20.39
N GLY A 2 28.25 2.31 -21.34
CA GLY A 2 26.95 2.97 -21.16
C GLY A 2 26.15 2.78 -22.43
N GLY A 3 25.79 1.53 -22.73
CA GLY A 3 24.95 1.20 -23.87
C GLY A 3 23.56 1.79 -23.69
N ASN A 4 22.95 2.23 -24.79
CA ASN A 4 21.59 2.75 -24.84
C ASN A 4 20.61 1.60 -24.55
N ILE A 5 20.36 1.31 -23.27
CA ILE A 5 19.40 0.28 -22.86
C ILE A 5 18.02 0.76 -23.29
N PRO A 6 17.25 -0.05 -24.06
CA PRO A 6 15.89 0.30 -24.43
C PRO A 6 15.09 0.62 -23.17
N LYS A 7 14.63 1.87 -23.04
CA LYS A 7 13.73 2.24 -21.95
C LYS A 7 12.44 1.43 -22.12
N SER A 8 11.93 0.83 -21.05
CA SER A 8 10.63 0.19 -21.11
C SER A 8 9.57 1.22 -21.51
N TYR A 9 8.73 0.87 -22.47
CA TYR A 9 7.75 1.75 -23.11
C TYR A 9 6.90 2.54 -22.08
N GLY A 10 6.48 1.89 -21.00
CA GLY A 10 5.66 2.49 -19.93
C GLY A 10 6.27 2.46 -18.53
N GLY A 11 7.56 2.13 -18.36
CA GLY A 11 8.16 1.92 -17.04
C GLY A 11 7.89 0.54 -16.42
N PHE A 12 8.40 0.29 -15.21
CA PHE A 12 8.11 -0.93 -14.46
C PHE A 12 6.63 -1.00 -14.07
N GLY A 13 6.01 -2.16 -14.27
CA GLY A 13 4.59 -2.38 -13.95
C GLY A 13 3.62 -1.56 -14.79
N ALA A 14 4.03 -1.14 -16.00
CA ALA A 14 3.22 -0.39 -16.95
C ALA A 14 1.85 -1.01 -17.26
N ASN A 15 1.68 -2.33 -17.09
CA ASN A 15 0.41 -3.01 -17.30
C ASN A 15 -0.29 -3.45 -15.99
N ASN A 16 0.36 -3.25 -14.85
CA ASN A 16 -0.09 -3.79 -13.55
C ASN A 16 -0.52 -2.70 -12.56
N TYR A 17 0.01 -1.48 -12.67
CA TYR A 17 -0.33 -0.38 -11.77
C TYR A 17 -1.39 0.54 -12.37
N TYR A 18 -2.47 0.81 -11.64
CA TYR A 18 -3.54 1.70 -12.10
C TYR A 18 -3.70 2.95 -11.20
N GLY A 19 -2.70 3.20 -10.35
CA GLY A 19 -2.66 4.36 -9.46
C GLY A 19 -1.32 5.08 -9.48
N GLN A 20 -1.35 6.34 -9.04
CA GLN A 20 -0.18 7.14 -8.74
C GLN A 20 0.12 7.06 -7.26
N SER A 21 1.36 6.72 -6.93
CA SER A 21 1.87 6.74 -5.57
C SER A 21 2.20 8.15 -5.13
N PHE A 22 1.82 8.45 -3.89
CA PHE A 22 2.13 9.69 -3.19
C PHE A 22 2.88 9.36 -1.90
N ILE A 23 3.80 10.26 -1.53
CA ILE A 23 4.46 10.24 -0.23
C ILE A 23 3.91 11.44 0.54
N TYR A 24 3.32 11.18 1.70
CA TYR A 24 2.80 12.19 2.59
C TYR A 24 3.56 12.15 3.92
N ARG A 25 3.96 13.34 4.39
CA ARG A 25 4.55 13.55 5.71
C ARG A 25 3.55 14.32 6.56
N THR A 26 3.14 13.76 7.69
CA THR A 26 2.25 14.42 8.64
C THR A 26 2.97 15.54 9.38
N ALA A 27 2.20 16.41 10.04
CA ALA A 27 2.75 17.45 10.91
C ALA A 27 3.58 16.90 12.09
N THR A 28 3.35 15.65 12.49
CA THR A 28 4.09 14.97 13.57
C THR A 28 5.14 14.00 13.03
N GLU A 29 5.66 14.28 11.83
CA GLU A 29 6.76 13.56 11.17
C GLU A 29 6.48 12.13 10.67
N GLY A 30 5.26 11.61 10.81
CA GLY A 30 4.89 10.30 10.26
C GLY A 30 4.92 10.29 8.73
N VAL A 31 5.44 9.22 8.12
CA VAL A 31 5.58 9.10 6.66
C VAL A 31 4.69 7.98 6.13
N TYR A 32 3.82 8.34 5.19
CA TYR A 32 2.84 7.45 4.58
C TYR A 32 3.05 7.37 3.08
N VAL A 33 2.98 6.15 2.54
CA VAL A 33 2.93 5.89 1.09
C VAL A 33 1.55 5.36 0.76
N PHE A 34 0.87 6.00 -0.18
CA PHE A 34 -0.47 5.59 -0.60
C PHE A 34 -0.65 5.84 -2.09
N ASP A 35 -1.58 5.09 -2.68
CA ASP A 35 -1.89 5.20 -4.09
C ASP A 35 -3.28 5.81 -4.30
N LEU A 36 -3.41 6.69 -5.28
CA LEU A 36 -4.69 7.13 -5.81
C LEU A 36 -4.86 6.66 -7.26
N PRO A 37 -6.08 6.26 -7.68
CA PRO A 37 -6.33 5.89 -9.07
C PRO A 37 -5.92 7.00 -10.04
N TYR A 38 -5.41 6.62 -11.20
CA TYR A 38 -5.11 7.57 -12.27
C TYR A 38 -6.37 8.35 -12.69
N PRO A 39 -6.33 9.69 -12.81
CA PRO A 39 -7.46 10.51 -13.26
C PRO A 39 -7.59 10.49 -14.79
N PHE A 40 -7.30 9.34 -15.42
CA PHE A 40 -7.25 9.15 -16.87
C PHE A 40 -8.02 7.88 -17.22
N LEU A 41 -8.76 7.90 -18.34
CA LEU A 41 -9.51 6.73 -18.81
C LEU A 41 -8.59 5.57 -19.21
N SER A 42 -7.44 5.89 -19.80
CA SER A 42 -6.40 4.93 -20.17
C SER A 42 -5.01 5.60 -20.14
N LYS A 43 -3.95 4.79 -20.14
CA LYS A 43 -2.56 5.31 -20.16
C LYS A 43 -2.18 5.92 -21.50
N ASP A 44 -2.91 5.59 -22.56
CA ASP A 44 -2.73 6.12 -23.92
C ASP A 44 -3.60 7.36 -24.18
N SER A 45 -4.47 7.73 -23.24
CA SER A 45 -5.40 8.87 -23.40
C SER A 45 -4.72 10.24 -23.34
N SER A 46 -3.47 10.30 -22.88
CA SER A 46 -2.68 11.53 -22.85
C SER A 46 -1.35 11.34 -23.59
N SER A 47 -1.03 12.31 -24.45
CA SER A 47 0.27 12.39 -25.13
C SER A 47 1.46 12.51 -24.17
N ASN A 48 1.21 12.94 -22.92
CA ASN A 48 2.21 13.11 -21.89
C ASN A 48 1.78 12.48 -20.54
N PHE A 49 1.14 11.31 -20.58
CA PHE A 49 0.65 10.59 -19.41
C PHE A 49 1.68 10.50 -18.26
N ARG A 50 2.96 10.28 -18.60
CA ARG A 50 4.05 10.15 -17.61
C ARG A 50 4.24 11.41 -16.78
N HIS A 51 4.10 12.59 -17.38
CA HIS A 51 4.19 13.87 -16.69
C HIS A 51 2.88 14.17 -15.97
N GLU A 52 1.76 14.07 -16.68
CA GLU A 52 0.45 14.47 -16.15
C GLU A 52 0.02 13.63 -14.95
N LYS A 53 0.34 12.33 -14.91
CA LYS A 53 0.05 11.48 -13.74
C LYS A 53 0.78 11.88 -12.48
N SER A 54 1.84 12.68 -12.57
CA SER A 54 2.60 13.16 -11.40
C SER A 54 2.09 14.50 -10.88
N GLU A 55 1.17 15.16 -11.58
CA GLU A 55 0.66 16.48 -11.25
C GLU A 55 -0.39 16.39 -10.12
N PRO A 56 -0.09 16.89 -8.89
CA PRO A 56 -0.98 16.68 -7.75
C PRO A 56 -2.37 17.32 -7.91
N HIS A 57 -2.44 18.44 -8.63
CA HIS A 57 -3.69 19.19 -8.85
C HIS A 57 -4.72 18.43 -9.70
N ARG A 58 -4.32 17.35 -10.38
CA ARG A 58 -5.25 16.46 -11.12
C ARG A 58 -5.98 15.45 -10.23
N TYR A 59 -5.64 15.41 -8.95
CA TYR A 59 -6.22 14.51 -7.95
C TYR A 59 -7.07 15.31 -6.96
N PRO A 60 -8.32 15.66 -7.30
CA PRO A 60 -9.18 16.46 -6.41
C PRO A 60 -9.41 15.79 -5.04
N GLN A 61 -9.35 14.46 -4.99
CA GLN A 61 -9.48 13.66 -3.77
C GLN A 61 -8.23 13.64 -2.88
N LEU A 62 -7.09 14.22 -3.32
CA LEU A 62 -5.82 14.14 -2.59
C LEU A 62 -5.92 14.74 -1.18
N GLY A 63 -6.61 15.87 -1.03
CA GLY A 63 -6.84 16.49 0.28
C GLY A 63 -7.63 15.60 1.22
N SER A 64 -8.73 14.99 0.72
CA SER A 64 -9.54 14.06 1.51
C SER A 64 -8.78 12.79 1.88
N ALA A 65 -7.95 12.26 0.97
CA ALA A 65 -7.13 11.08 1.24
C ALA A 65 -6.13 11.33 2.38
N VAL A 66 -5.45 12.48 2.35
CA VAL A 66 -4.53 12.90 3.41
C VAL A 66 -5.26 13.12 4.74
N ALA A 67 -6.41 13.78 4.72
CA ALA A 67 -7.22 13.98 5.92
C ALA A 67 -7.68 12.65 6.56
N LEU A 68 -8.00 11.64 5.74
CA LEU A 68 -8.34 10.30 6.23
C LEU A 68 -7.14 9.59 6.88
N ILE A 69 -5.94 9.74 6.30
CA ILE A 69 -4.71 9.20 6.90
C ILE A 69 -4.47 9.82 8.27
N ASP A 70 -4.61 11.15 8.39
CA ASP A 70 -4.45 11.85 9.66
C ASP A 70 -5.52 11.43 10.68
N HIS A 71 -6.77 11.27 10.24
CA HIS A 71 -7.87 10.89 11.13
C HIS A 71 -7.77 9.45 11.65
N TYR A 72 -7.33 8.51 10.81
CA TYR A 72 -7.24 7.09 11.17
C TYR A 72 -5.84 6.65 11.60
N ARG A 73 -4.92 7.58 11.82
CA ARG A 73 -3.59 7.25 12.35
C ARG A 73 -3.71 6.49 13.67
N SER A 74 -2.83 5.53 13.87
CA SER A 74 -2.67 4.82 15.13
C SER A 74 -1.24 4.92 15.63
N ASP A 75 -1.07 5.09 16.94
CA ASP A 75 0.25 5.08 17.60
C ASP A 75 0.66 3.68 18.09
N GLU A 76 -0.17 2.65 17.87
CA GLU A 76 0.16 1.25 18.23
C GLU A 76 1.38 0.73 17.46
N TYR A 77 1.51 1.14 16.19
CA TYR A 77 2.64 0.82 15.32
C TYR A 77 3.08 2.09 14.57
N GLU A 78 4.38 2.17 14.29
CA GLU A 78 4.95 3.29 13.55
C GLU A 78 4.30 3.42 12.16
N ASN A 79 3.88 4.65 11.81
CA ASN A 79 3.29 4.97 10.51
C ASN A 79 2.08 4.11 10.12
N ALA A 80 1.33 3.58 11.10
CA ALA A 80 0.15 2.76 10.85
C ALA A 80 -1.15 3.57 10.88
N VAL A 81 -2.16 3.04 10.19
CA VAL A 81 -3.56 3.45 10.33
C VAL A 81 -4.37 2.33 10.97
N VAL A 82 -5.48 2.67 11.62
CA VAL A 82 -6.35 1.74 12.35
C VAL A 82 -6.68 0.48 11.53
N PRO A 83 -7.03 0.53 10.24
CA PRO A 83 -7.26 -0.67 9.43
C PRO A 83 -6.05 -1.63 9.37
N ILE A 84 -4.82 -1.12 9.31
CA ILE A 84 -3.60 -1.93 9.31
C ILE A 84 -3.43 -2.63 10.65
N VAL A 85 -3.64 -1.90 11.76
CA VAL A 85 -3.57 -2.46 13.11
C VAL A 85 -4.59 -3.57 13.29
N LEU A 86 -5.82 -3.36 12.81
CA LEU A 86 -6.88 -4.37 12.87
C LEU A 86 -6.54 -5.60 12.02
N ALA A 87 -6.04 -5.41 10.80
CA ALA A 87 -5.60 -6.52 9.95
C ALA A 87 -4.51 -7.36 10.62
N HIS A 88 -3.54 -6.71 11.28
CA HIS A 88 -2.54 -7.40 12.10
C HIS A 88 -3.17 -8.19 13.26
N LYS A 89 -4.13 -7.61 13.98
CA LYS A 89 -4.82 -8.29 15.09
C LYS A 89 -5.61 -9.51 14.58
N PHE A 90 -6.34 -9.38 13.47
CA PHE A 90 -7.13 -10.48 12.92
C PHE A 90 -6.29 -11.59 12.27
N THR A 91 -5.17 -11.25 11.63
CA THR A 91 -4.22 -12.25 11.12
C THR A 91 -3.51 -12.98 12.26
N ALA A 92 -3.18 -12.28 13.36
CA ALA A 92 -2.63 -12.91 14.56
C ALA A 92 -3.64 -13.84 15.26
N ILE A 93 -4.94 -13.55 15.21
CA ILE A 93 -5.97 -14.46 15.77
C ILE A 93 -5.98 -15.80 15.03
N SER A 94 -5.67 -15.87 13.74
CA SER A 94 -5.48 -17.15 13.03
C SER A 94 -4.37 -18.02 13.63
N ALA A 95 -3.39 -17.44 14.34
CA ALA A 95 -2.37 -18.19 15.05
C ALA A 95 -2.92 -18.88 16.31
N GLY A 96 -4.03 -18.43 16.89
CA GLY A 96 -4.66 -19.05 18.05
C GLY A 96 -5.21 -20.47 17.74
N PRO A 97 -6.15 -20.63 16.79
CA PRO A 97 -6.65 -21.94 16.38
C PRO A 97 -5.56 -22.82 15.75
N GLY A 98 -4.64 -22.23 14.98
CA GLY A 98 -3.52 -22.96 14.38
C GLY A 98 -2.54 -23.50 15.42
N GLY A 99 -2.17 -22.69 16.41
CA GLY A 99 -1.33 -23.09 17.54
C GLY A 99 -1.98 -24.19 18.38
N ALA A 100 -3.26 -24.04 18.71
CA ALA A 100 -4.01 -25.07 19.44
C ALA A 100 -4.11 -26.41 18.70
N MET A 101 -4.18 -26.38 17.35
CA MET A 101 -4.14 -27.60 16.54
C MET A 101 -2.75 -28.24 16.56
N ILE A 102 -1.67 -27.45 16.47
CA ILE A 102 -0.28 -27.94 16.60
C ILE A 102 -0.06 -28.52 17.99
N ASP A 103 -0.51 -27.85 19.05
CA ASP A 103 -0.42 -28.34 20.43
C ASP A 103 -1.17 -29.67 20.58
N SER A 104 -2.37 -29.79 20.00
CA SER A 104 -3.13 -31.05 20.00
C SER A 104 -2.44 -32.16 19.19
N LEU A 105 -1.84 -31.83 18.04
CA LEU A 105 -1.09 -32.78 17.23
C LEU A 105 0.16 -33.29 17.97
N VAL A 106 0.90 -32.38 18.60
CA VAL A 106 2.08 -32.70 19.41
C VAL A 106 1.68 -33.55 20.62
N ALA A 107 0.61 -33.19 21.32
CA ALA A 107 0.08 -33.99 22.42
C ALA A 107 -0.34 -35.40 21.96
N SER A 108 -0.99 -35.52 20.80
CA SER A 108 -1.35 -36.81 20.20
C SER A 108 -0.14 -37.64 19.77
N ALA A 109 0.94 -37.02 19.29
CA ALA A 109 2.15 -37.70 18.84
C ALA A 109 3.05 -38.14 20.00
N LEU A 110 2.90 -37.52 21.17
CA LEU A 110 3.63 -37.84 22.40
C LEU A 110 2.83 -38.73 23.36
N ALA A 111 1.57 -39.04 23.04
CA ALA A 111 0.79 -40.01 23.78
C ALA A 111 1.33 -41.44 23.53
N PRO A 112 1.52 -42.26 24.59
CA PRO A 112 2.13 -43.59 24.50
C PRO A 112 1.27 -44.63 23.79
#